data_AF-A0AAV5EL08-F1
#
_entry.id   AF-A0AAV5EL08-F1
#
_cell.length_a   1.000
_cell.length_b   1.000
_cell.length_c   1.000
_cell.angle_alpha   90.00
_cell.angle_beta   90.00
_cell.angle_gamma   90.00
#
_symmetry.space_group_name_H-M   'P 1'
#
loop_
_entity.id
_entity.type
_entity.pdbx_description
1 polymer ?
#
loop_
_entity_poly.entity_id
_entity_poly.type
_entity_poly.pdbx_seq_one_letter_code
_entity_poly.pdbx_strand_id
1 'polypeptide(L)'
;MAAQIRVVMKSFVSQSNRVSELMPNAKKIGLPESRALFTVLRSPHTDKKSREQFSMHVKKQFLEQKVEAHELRKKVLLVKTPACAWGSV
;
A
#
# COMPACT_ATOMS: atom_id res chain seq x y z
N MET A 1 12.17 27.49 3.60
CA MET A 1 11.96 26.55 4.73
C MET A 1 11.75 25.17 4.14
N ALA A 2 12.56 24.19 4.56
CA ALA A 2 12.46 22.82 4.06
C ALA A 2 11.30 22.09 4.73
N ALA A 3 10.50 21.38 3.93
CA ALA A 3 9.38 20.57 4.39
C ALA A 3 9.56 19.11 3.95
N GLN A 4 8.78 18.20 4.53
CA GLN A 4 8.88 16.77 4.26
C GLN A 4 7.51 16.17 4.04
N ILE A 5 7.39 15.34 3.01
CA ILE A 5 6.22 14.52 2.73
C ILE A 5 6.52 13.10 3.19
N ARG A 6 5.66 12.57 4.06
CA ARG A 6 5.74 11.20 4.59
C ARG A 6 4.46 10.47 4.25
N VAL A 7 4.57 9.32 3.59
CA VAL A 7 3.41 8.53 3.15
C VAL A 7 3.62 7.08 3.55
N VAL A 8 2.59 6.47 4.12
CA VAL A 8 2.54 5.02 4.32
C VAL A 8 1.59 4.45 3.28
N MET A 9 2.10 3.63 2.39
CA MET A 9 1.29 2.90 1.43
C MET A 9 1.05 1.49 1.96
N LYS A 10 -0.18 1.01 1.72
CA LYS A 10 -0.60 -0.35 2.05
C LYS A 10 -1.15 -0.98 0.79
N SER A 11 -0.78 -2.22 0.51
CA SER A 11 -1.29 -2.98 -0.63
C SER A 11 -1.28 -4.47 -0.42
N PHE A 12 -2.12 -5.15 -1.20
CA PHE A 12 -2.12 -6.60 -1.34
C PHE A 12 -1.02 -7.08 -2.32
N VAL A 13 -0.61 -6.24 -3.27
CA VAL A 13 0.39 -6.56 -4.32
C VAL A 13 1.69 -5.78 -4.10
N SER A 14 2.83 -6.26 -4.61
CA SER A 14 4.11 -5.53 -4.54
C SER A 14 4.04 -4.21 -5.33
N GLN A 15 4.04 -3.09 -4.62
CA GLN A 15 3.93 -1.74 -5.20
C GLN A 15 5.24 -1.19 -5.82
N SER A 16 6.24 -2.04 -6.07
CA SER A 16 7.61 -1.56 -6.32
C SER A 16 7.73 -0.54 -7.45
N ASN A 17 7.01 -0.76 -8.55
CA ASN A 17 7.22 -0.02 -9.80
C ASN A 17 6.35 1.25 -9.90
N ARG A 18 5.17 1.28 -9.26
CA ARG A 18 4.25 2.44 -9.31
C ARG A 18 4.73 3.64 -8.49
N VAL A 19 5.56 3.37 -7.48
CA VAL A 19 6.04 4.40 -6.56
C VAL A 19 7.08 5.28 -7.21
N SER A 20 7.99 4.67 -7.97
CA SER A 20 9.03 5.38 -8.73
C SER A 20 8.44 6.30 -9.79
N GLU A 21 7.29 5.96 -10.37
CA GLU A 21 6.57 6.79 -11.34
C GLU A 21 5.96 8.05 -10.70
N LEU A 22 5.38 7.92 -9.52
CA LEU A 22 4.72 9.02 -8.82
C LEU A 22 5.71 9.93 -8.08
N MET A 23 6.79 9.36 -7.56
CA MET A 23 7.79 10.05 -6.75
C MET A 23 9.20 9.54 -7.06
N PRO A 24 9.87 10.08 -8.10
CA PRO A 24 11.15 9.55 -8.59
C PRO A 24 12.30 9.67 -7.57
N ASN A 25 12.27 10.67 -6.69
CA ASN A 25 13.34 10.96 -5.73
C ASN A 25 12.92 10.70 -4.26
N ALA A 26 11.91 9.85 -4.02
CA ALA A 26 11.49 9.49 -2.67
C ALA A 26 12.32 8.34 -2.11
N LYS A 27 12.70 8.44 -0.82
CA LYS A 27 13.30 7.33 -0.09
C LYS A 27 12.21 6.32 0.25
N LYS A 28 12.46 5.05 -0.06
CA LYS A 28 11.55 3.93 0.18
C LYS A 28 12.09 3.03 1.29
N ILE A 29 11.27 2.77 2.30
CA ILE A 29 11.58 1.90 3.42
C ILE A 29 10.51 0.82 3.50
N GLY A 30 10.91 -0.45 3.48
CA GLY A 30 9.99 -1.58 3.68
C GLY A 30 9.59 -1.66 5.14
N LEU A 31 8.29 -1.72 5.41
CA LEU A 31 7.76 -1.98 6.75
C LEU A 31 7.31 -3.44 6.87
N PRO A 32 7.27 -4.00 8.09
CA PRO A 32 6.79 -5.36 8.30
C PRO A 32 5.35 -5.52 7.77
N GLU A 33 5.14 -6.63 7.07
CA GLU A 33 3.85 -7.02 6.53
C GLU A 33 2.88 -7.39 7.66
N SER A 34 1.60 -7.05 7.46
CA SER A 34 0.54 -7.54 8.32
C SER A 34 -0.14 -8.74 7.67
N ARG A 35 -0.27 -9.83 8.44
CA ARG A 35 -0.91 -11.07 8.01
C ARG A 35 -2.19 -11.28 8.82
N ALA A 36 -3.31 -11.47 8.14
CA ALA A 36 -4.55 -11.94 8.74
C ALA A 36 -4.78 -13.39 8.31
N LEU A 37 -5.04 -14.27 9.27
CA LEU A 37 -5.28 -15.69 9.06
C LEU A 37 -6.75 -16.00 9.29
N PHE A 38 -7.38 -16.63 8.30
CA PHE A 38 -8.76 -17.07 8.38
C PHE A 38 -8.80 -18.58 8.19
N THR A 39 -9.52 -19.28 9.05
CA THR A 39 -9.75 -20.72 8.89
C THR A 39 -11.24 -20.92 8.70
N VAL A 40 -11.62 -21.43 7.53
CA VAL A 40 -13.02 -21.60 7.14
C VAL A 40 -13.33 -23.08 7.05
N LEU A 41 -14.53 -23.48 7.49
CA LEU A 41 -15.03 -24.83 7.28
C LEU A 41 -15.45 -24.98 5.82
N ARG A 42 -15.02 -26.05 5.16
CA ARG A 42 -15.39 -26.31 3.77
C ARG A 42 -16.84 -26.79 3.63
N SER A 43 -17.39 -27.40 4.68
CA SER A 43 -18.77 -27.90 4.71
C SER A 43 -19.60 -27.15 5.76
N PRO A 44 -20.85 -26.76 5.46
CA PRO A 44 -21.67 -25.94 6.33
C PRO A 44 -22.18 -26.63 7.60
N HIS A 45 -22.15 -27.97 7.71
CA HIS A 45 -22.87 -28.66 8.80
C HIS A 45 -22.10 -29.72 9.59
N THR A 46 -21.36 -30.66 8.98
CA THR A 46 -20.91 -31.87 9.72
C THR A 46 -19.40 -32.01 9.92
N ASP A 47 -18.59 -31.67 8.91
CA ASP A 47 -17.16 -32.03 8.94
C ASP A 47 -16.24 -30.93 9.49
N LYS A 48 -16.11 -30.86 10.82
CA LYS A 48 -15.20 -29.91 11.50
C LYS A 48 -13.70 -30.15 11.19
N LYS A 49 -13.35 -31.31 10.61
CA LYS A 49 -11.98 -31.68 10.19
C LYS A 49 -11.62 -31.16 8.79
N SER A 50 -12.60 -30.87 7.92
CA SER A 50 -12.35 -30.31 6.59
C SER A 50 -12.28 -28.78 6.68
N ARG A 51 -11.12 -28.28 7.11
CA ARG A 51 -10.83 -26.84 7.19
C ARG A 51 -10.01 -26.39 5.98
N GLU A 52 -10.13 -25.12 5.64
CA GLU A 52 -9.28 -24.43 4.67
C GLU A 52 -8.72 -23.17 5.31
N GLN A 53 -7.44 -22.89 5.06
CA GLN A 53 -6.75 -21.73 5.62
C GLN A 53 -6.53 -20.70 4.51
N PHE A 54 -7.02 -19.50 4.75
CA PHE A 54 -6.77 -18.34 3.92
C PHE A 54 -5.86 -17.38 4.67
N SER A 55 -4.95 -16.75 3.95
CA SER A 55 -4.10 -15.70 4.49
C SER A 55 -4.24 -14.44 3.65
N MET A 56 -4.55 -13.33 4.31
CA MET A 56 -4.51 -12.01 3.70
C MET A 56 -3.22 -11.31 4.12
N HIS A 57 -2.44 -10.90 3.12
CA HIS A 57 -1.12 -10.31 3.26
C HIS A 57 -1.18 -8.85 2.84
N VAL A 58 -0.87 -7.94 3.76
CA VAL A 58 -0.87 -6.49 3.51
C VAL A 58 0.56 -5.96 3.64
N LYS A 59 1.18 -5.74 2.49
CA LYS A 59 2.51 -5.15 2.37
C LYS A 59 2.43 -3.67 2.68
N LYS A 60 3.41 -3.18 3.44
CA LYS A 60 3.50 -1.79 3.85
C LYS A 60 4.82 -1.19 3.40
N GLN A 61 4.76 0.01 2.84
CA GLN A 61 5.94 0.75 2.42
C GLN A 61 5.84 2.18 2.95
N PHE A 62 6.94 2.65 3.51
CA PHE A 62 7.08 4.03 3.97
C PHE A 62 7.88 4.81 2.92
N LEU A 63 7.34 5.97 2.54
CA LEU A 63 7.95 6.90 1.60
C LEU A 63 8.24 8.21 2.29
N GLU A 64 9.43 8.75 2.02
CA GLU A 64 9.87 10.04 2.52
C GLU A 64 10.49 10.87 1.39
N GLN A 65 9.99 12.08 1.19
CA GLN A 65 10.57 13.04 0.25
C GLN A 65 10.72 14.41 0.91
N LYS A 66 11.91 15.01 0.80
CA LYS A 66 12.17 16.40 1.20
C LYS A 66 11.75 17.32 0.05
N VAL A 67 10.99 18.38 0.36
CA VAL A 67 10.42 19.32 -0.62
C VAL A 67 10.48 20.73 -0.05
N GLU A 68 10.63 21.74 -0.90
CA GLU A 68 10.44 23.14 -0.51
C GLU A 68 8.98 23.44 -0.17
N ALA A 69 8.75 24.33 0.81
CA ALA A 69 7.40 24.61 1.32
C ALA A 69 6.41 25.09 0.24
N HIS A 70 6.88 25.82 -0.78
CA HIS A 70 6.02 26.35 -1.84
C HIS A 70 5.51 25.25 -2.81
N GLU A 71 6.33 24.23 -3.09
CA GLU A 71 5.97 23.10 -3.95
C GLU A 71 5.15 22.02 -3.23
N LEU A 72 5.07 22.10 -1.90
CA LEU A 72 4.46 21.05 -1.08
C LEU A 72 3.00 20.80 -1.43
N ARG A 73 2.20 21.86 -1.59
CA ARG A 73 0.78 21.75 -1.94
C ARG A 73 0.58 21.02 -3.27
N LYS A 74 1.35 21.39 -4.29
CA LYS A 74 1.29 20.78 -5.62
C LYS A 74 1.65 19.29 -5.58
N LYS A 75 2.72 18.93 -4.87
CA LYS A 75 3.17 17.54 -4.77
C LYS A 75 2.25 16.65 -3.94
N VAL A 76 1.68 17.16 -2.85
CA VAL A 76 0.71 16.40 -2.04
C VAL A 76 -0.56 16.09 -2.82
N LEU A 77 -1.04 17.03 -3.63
CA LEU A 77 -2.20 16.82 -4.49
C LEU A 77 -1.96 15.71 -5.51
N LEU A 78 -0.79 15.70 -6.17
CA LEU A 78 -0.39 14.63 -7.11
C LEU A 78 -0.43 13.25 -6.46
N VAL A 79 0.07 13.12 -5.22
CA VAL A 79 0.11 11.85 -4.50
C VAL A 79 -1.28 11.38 -4.06
N LYS A 80 -2.20 12.31 -3.78
CA LYS A 80 -3.55 11.98 -3.32
C LYS A 80 -4.47 11.54 -4.45
N THR A 81 -4.15 11.88 -5.70
CA THR A 81 -4.90 11.42 -6.88
C THR A 81 -4.72 9.91 -7.04
N PRO A 82 -5.76 9.09 -6.83
CA PRO A 82 -5.63 7.65 -6.95
C PRO A 82 -5.35 7.28 -8.42
N ALA A 83 -4.50 6.28 -8.63
CA ALA A 83 -4.27 5.68 -9.95
C ALA A 83 -5.56 5.15 -10.61
N CYS A 84 -6.63 4.94 -9.82
CA CYS A 84 -7.96 4.57 -10.30
C CYS A 84 -8.66 5.66 -11.13
N ALA A 85 -8.13 6.88 -11.22
CA ALA A 85 -8.67 7.93 -12.08
C ALA A 85 -8.20 7.82 -13.54
N TRP A 86 -7.21 6.98 -13.84
CA TRP A 86 -6.63 6.83 -15.19
C TRP A 86 -6.27 5.35 -15.44
N GLY A 87 -7.26 4.51 -15.73
CA GLY A 87 -7.01 3.16 -16.29
C GLY A 87 -8.11 2.12 -16.10
N SER A 88 -8.67 1.69 -17.24
CA SER A 88 -9.47 0.47 -17.50
C SER A 88 -11.00 0.58 -17.39
N VAL A 89 -11.60 1.32 -18.32
CA VAL A 89 -12.72 0.81 -19.14
C VAL A 89 -12.17 0.59 -20.55
#